data_AF-A0A645IHF8-F1
#
_entry.id   AF-A0A645IHF8-F1
#
_cell.length_a   1.000
_cell.length_b   1.000
_cell.length_c   1.000
_cell.angle_alpha   90.00
_cell.angle_beta   90.00
_cell.angle_gamma   90.00
#
_symmetry.space_group_name_H-M   'P 1'
#
loop_
_entity.id
_entity.type
_entity.pdbx_description
1 polymer ?
#
loop_
_entity_poly.entity_id
_entity_poly.type
_entity_poly.pdbx_seq_one_letter_code
_entity_poly.pdbx_strand_id
1 'polypeptide(L)' 'MKLSRSFITPLITIIFLVVALSGLLMFFHIFDGYTEVVHEILGVIFVVFSVLHVILNWKALKIHFKKRVFILSTIVV' A
#
# COMPACT_ATOMS: atom_id res chain seq x y z
N MET A 1 -2.03 22.67 7.57
CA MET A 1 -3.17 21.73 7.49
C MET A 1 -2.78 20.45 8.22
N LYS A 2 -3.46 20.06 9.30
CA LYS A 2 -3.13 18.82 10.02
C LYS A 2 -3.44 17.64 9.10
N LEU A 3 -2.42 16.93 8.60
CA LEU A 3 -2.64 15.65 7.92
C LEU A 3 -3.34 14.72 8.91
N SER A 4 -4.65 14.56 8.76
CA SER A 4 -5.42 13.66 9.58
C SER A 4 -5.31 12.26 8.99
N ARG A 5 -5.29 11.24 9.86
CA ARG A 5 -5.31 9.82 9.46
C ARG A 5 -6.49 9.51 8.51
N SER A 6 -7.56 10.30 8.62
CA SER A 6 -8.76 10.25 7.79
C SER A 6 -8.51 10.59 6.32
N PHE A 7 -7.42 11.28 5.97
CA PHE A 7 -7.11 11.64 4.59
C PHE A 7 -6.07 10.71 3.97
N ILE A 8 -5.05 10.30 4.73
CA ILE A 8 -4.00 9.40 4.20
C ILE A 8 -4.55 8.00 3.91
N THR A 9 -5.44 7.49 4.76
CA THR A 9 -5.98 6.13 4.61
C THR A 9 -6.78 5.94 3.31
N PRO A 10 -7.74 6.82 2.94
CA PRO A 10 -8.40 6.67 1.64
C PRO A 10 -7.46 6.95 0.46
N LEU A 11 -6.51 7.87 0.61
CA LEU A 11 -5.53 8.18 -0.42
C LEU A 11 -4.65 6.97 -0.74
N ILE A 12 -4.14 6.28 0.28
CA ILE A 12 -3.31 5.09 0.08
C ILE A 12 -4.09 3.94 -0.56
N THR A 13 -5.37 3.78 -0.23
CA THR A 13 -6.25 2.78 -0.85
C THR A 13 -6.42 3.01 -2.34
N ILE A 14 -6.59 4.27 -2.76
CA ILE A 14 -6.72 4.60 -4.19
C ILE A 14 -5.41 4.32 -4.92
N ILE A 15 -4.27 4.75 -4.37
CA ILE A 15 -2.95 4.50 -4.97
C ILE A 15 -2.68 2.99 -5.05
N PHE A 16 -2.99 2.25 -3.98
CA PHE A 16 -2.87 0.79 -3.95
C PHE A 16 -3.63 0.13 -5.10
N LEU A 17 -4.88 0.56 -5.33
CA LEU A 17 -5.72 -0.02 -6.37
C LEU A 17 -5.12 0.19 -7.77
N VAL A 18 -4.56 1.38 -8.05
CA VAL A 18 -3.90 1.66 -9.34
C VAL A 18 -2.60 0.84 -9.49
N VAL A 19 -1.79 0.74 -8.44
CA VAL A 19 -0.55 -0.06 -8.46
C VAL A 19 -0.84 -1.56 -8.59
N ALA A 20 -1.87 -2.06 -7.92
CA ALA A 20 -2.28 -3.45 -7.99
C ALA A 20 -2.82 -3.82 -9.39
N LEU A 21 -3.66 -2.97 -9.98
CA LEU A 21 -4.18 -3.19 -11.33
C LEU A 21 -3.07 -3.11 -12.39
N SER A 22 -2.15 -2.15 -12.30
CA SER A 22 -1.00 -2.07 -13.22
C SER A 22 -0.09 -3.29 -13.12
N GLY A 23 0.19 -3.78 -11.90
CA GLY A 23 0.94 -5.02 -11.71
C GLY A 23 0.23 -6.26 -12.27
N LEU A 24 -1.10 -6.32 -12.16
CA LEU A 24 -1.88 -7.40 -12.76
C LEU A 24 -1.84 -7.35 -14.30
N LEU A 25 -1.90 -6.15 -14.88
CA LEU A 25 -1.78 -5.98 -16.34
C LEU A 25 -0.40 -6.40 -16.86
N MET A 26 0.67 -6.02 -16.14
CA MET A 26 2.04 -6.47 -16.44
C MET A 26 2.19 -7.99 -16.38
N PHE A 27 1.54 -8.65 -15.42
CA PHE A 27 1.57 -10.12 -15.33
C PHE A 27 1.06 -10.80 -16.61
N PHE A 28 0.01 -10.24 -17.23
CA PHE A 28 -0.55 -10.73 -18.49
C PHE A 28 0.11 -10.13 -19.75
N HIS A 29 1.18 -9.34 -19.59
CA HIS A 29 1.87 -8.63 -20.68
C HIS A 29 0.96 -7.67 -21.48
N ILE A 30 -0.02 -7.06 -20.80
CA ILE A 30 -1.00 -6.17 -21.42
C ILE A 30 -0.50 -4.73 -21.26
N PHE A 31 -0.28 -4.04 -22.39
CA PHE A 31 0.19 -2.65 -22.45
C PHE A 31 1.55 -2.39 -21.76
N ASP A 32 2.47 -3.36 -21.75
CA ASP A 32 3.72 -3.36 -20.97
C ASP A 32 4.48 -2.03 -20.95
N GLY A 33 4.73 -1.40 -22.10
CA GLY A 33 5.48 -0.14 -22.13
C GLY A 33 4.82 1.01 -21.35
N TYR A 34 3.50 1.02 -21.21
CA TYR A 34 2.77 2.03 -20.43
C TYR A 34 2.53 1.59 -18.99
N THR A 35 2.19 0.32 -18.78
CA THR A 35 1.87 -0.22 -17.44
C THR A 35 3.12 -0.32 -16.57
N GLU A 36 4.27 -0.62 -17.14
CA GLU A 36 5.58 -0.65 -16.46
C GLU A 36 5.92 0.72 -15.88
N VAL A 37 5.92 1.78 -16.71
CA VAL A 37 6.25 3.14 -16.26
C VAL A 37 5.28 3.64 -15.19
N VAL A 38 3.98 3.37 -15.35
CA VAL A 38 2.97 3.73 -14.35
C VAL A 38 3.21 2.98 -13.05
N HIS A 39 3.49 1.68 -13.12
CA HIS A 39 3.72 0.85 -11.94
C HIS A 39 4.99 1.24 -11.18
N GLU A 40 6.08 1.55 -11.89
CA GLU A 40 7.32 1.98 -11.27
C GLU A 40 7.15 3.33 -10.53
N ILE A 41 6.61 4.34 -11.21
CA ILE A 41 6.47 5.69 -10.63
C ILE A 41 5.45 5.68 -9.50
N LEU A 42 4.26 5.11 -9.73
CA LEU A 42 3.23 5.04 -8.69
C LEU A 42 3.60 4.07 -7.58
N GLY A 43 4.38 3.03 -7.87
CA GLY A 43 4.91 2.08 -6.89
C GLY A 43 5.86 2.76 -5.90
N VAL A 44 6.78 3.60 -6.38
CA VAL A 44 7.66 4.40 -5.49
C VAL A 44 6.84 5.35 -4.62
N ILE A 45 5.86 6.05 -5.22
CA ILE A 45 4.95 6.94 -4.48
C ILE A 45 4.17 6.14 -3.41
N PHE A 46 3.68 4.96 -3.78
CA PHE A 46 2.95 4.06 -2.89
C PHE A 46 3.79 3.62 -1.69
N VAL A 47 5.07 3.30 -1.88
CA VAL A 47 5.99 2.94 -0.79
C VAL A 47 6.13 4.11 0.21
N VAL A 48 6.34 5.34 -0.29
CA VAL A 48 6.48 6.52 0.56
C VAL A 48 5.20 6.76 1.39
N PHE A 49 4.02 6.72 0.75
CA PHE A 49 2.75 6.88 1.45
C PHE A 49 2.46 5.71 2.42
N SER A 50 2.90 4.50 2.11
CA SER A 50 2.79 3.32 2.99
C SER A 50 3.57 3.50 4.27
N VAL A 51 4.81 3.97 4.19
CA VAL A 51 5.63 4.28 5.38
C VAL A 51 4.95 5.36 6.22
N LEU A 52 4.46 6.44 5.60
CA LEU A 52 3.73 7.50 6.31
C LEU A 52 2.44 6.97 6.96
N HIS A 53 1.69 6.11 6.27
CA HIS A 53 0.49 5.47 6.79
C HIS A 53 0.80 4.63 8.05
N VAL A 54 1.87 3.85 8.02
CA VAL A 54 2.32 3.03 9.15
C VAL A 54 2.74 3.91 10.33
N ILE A 55 3.53 4.96 10.10
CA ILE A 55 3.98 5.88 11.16
C ILE A 55 2.78 6.55 11.84
N LEU A 56 1.82 7.03 11.05
CA LEU A 56 0.66 7.74 11.58
C LEU A 56 -0.32 6.81 12.30
N ASN A 57 -0.41 5.54 11.87
CA ASN A 57 -1.26 4.53 12.50
C ASN A 57 -0.51 3.61 13.47
N TRP A 58 0.74 3.93 13.84
CA TRP A 58 1.62 3.11 14.66
C TRP A 58 0.99 2.66 15.99
N LYS A 59 0.21 3.53 16.65
CA LYS A 59 -0.50 3.19 17.89
C LYS A 59 -1.54 2.08 17.68
N ALA A 60 -2.31 2.11 16.59
CA ALA A 60 -3.29 1.08 16.27
C ALA A 60 -2.59 -0.23 15.87
N LEU A 61 -1.50 -0.13 15.11
CA LEU A 61 -0.72 -1.28 14.68
C LEU A 61 -0.11 -2.04 15.88
N LYS A 62 0.43 -1.35 16.90
CA LYS A 62 0.90 -1.98 18.15
C LYS A 62 -0.17 -2.77 18.89
N ILE A 63 -1.43 -2.33 18.84
CA ILE A 63 -2.55 -3.05 19.46
C ILE A 63 -2.85 -4.32 18.65
N HIS A 64 -2.79 -4.24 17.32
CA HIS A 64 -2.97 -5.40 16.44
C HIS A 64 -1.84 -6.43 16.55
N PHE A 65 -0.58 -6.00 16.70
CA PHE A 65 0.56 -6.90 16.92
C PHE A 65 0.43 -7.78 18.17
N LYS A 66 -0.30 -7.32 19.19
CA LYS A 66 -0.57 -8.12 20.41
C LYS A 66 -1.62 -9.22 20.19
N LYS A 67 -2.36 -9.19 19.08
CA LYS A 67 -3.33 -10.25 18.75
C LYS A 67 -2.62 -11.39 18.03
N ARG A 68 -2.82 -12.62 18.52
CA ARG A 68 -2.28 -13.87 17.97
C ARG A 68 -2.49 -14.04 16.46
N VAL A 69 -3.60 -13.50 15.94
CA VAL A 69 -3.97 -13.53 14.52
C VAL A 69 -2.94 -12.81 13.64
N PHE A 70 -2.35 -11.70 14.12
CA PHE A 70 -1.36 -10.96 13.33
C PHE A 70 -0.06 -11.76 13.16
N ILE A 71 0.35 -12.47 14.21
CA ILE A 71 1.56 -13.33 14.19
C ILE A 71 1.39 -14.46 13.18
N LEU A 72 0.21 -15.07 13.12
CA LEU A 72 -0.10 -16.13 12.15
C LEU A 72 -0.04 -15.60 10.71
N SER A 73 -0.56 -14.40 10.45
CA SER A 73 -0.52 -13.80 9.11
C SER A 73 0.90 -13.53 8.62
N THR A 74 1.84 -13.16 9.49
CA THR A 74 3.26 -12.97 9.11
C THR A 74 3.99 -14.27 8.77
N ILE A 75 3.48 -15.42 9.21
CA ILE A 75 4.10 -16.73 8.93
C ILE A 75 3.60 -17.31 7.59
N VAL A 76 2.39 -16.94 7.16
CA VAL A 76 1.72 -17.53 5.99
C VAL A 76 2.06 -16.78 4.69
N VAL A 77 2.44 -15.50 4.78
CA VAL A 77 2.84 -14.65 3.65
C VAL A 77 4.35 -14.62 3.56
#